data_AF-A0A957AJ84-F1
#
_entry.id   AF-A0A957AJ84-F1
#
_cell.length_a   1.000
_cell.length_b   1.000
_cell.length_c   1.000
_cell.angle_alpha   90.00
_cell.angle_beta   90.00
_cell.angle_gamma   90.00
#
_symmetry.space_group_name_H-M   'P 1'
#
loop_
_entity.id
_entity.type
_entity.pdbx_description
1 polymer ?
#
loop_
_entity_poly.entity_id
_entity_poly.type
_entity_poly.pdbx_seq_one_letter_code
_entity_poly.pdbx_strand_id
1 'polypeptide(L)'
;IPNTRLLGTLGYIAEFTDPDRFDVYCRFDALVGNVKEFGILTGNLELEAIIETLRDGMVGSNLRYAAISRGRDGGTFITRTERWDLPAMPVVVVDPTGAGDAFTAGIAWGLARRLPLERTLLLGNALGGLATRRLGAQTSLPDWSEVAAITGVAESEWRE
;
A
#
# COMPACT_ATOMS: atom_id res chain seq x y z
N ILE A 1 5.04 18.03 -6.51
CA ILE A 1 4.87 16.55 -6.53
C ILE A 1 5.10 15.88 -7.92
N PRO A 2 5.77 16.46 -8.95
CA PRO A 2 6.15 15.66 -10.13
C PRO A 2 7.24 14.58 -9.88
N ASN A 3 7.86 14.56 -8.70
CA ASN A 3 9.09 13.80 -8.43
C ASN A 3 8.95 12.75 -7.31
N THR A 4 7.74 12.34 -6.91
CA THR A 4 7.57 11.33 -5.85
C THR A 4 8.14 9.99 -6.31
N ARG A 5 9.15 9.50 -5.59
CA ARG A 5 9.76 8.18 -5.75
C ARG A 5 9.01 7.20 -4.86
N LEU A 6 8.20 6.35 -5.48
CA LEU A 6 7.50 5.27 -4.81
C LEU A 6 8.26 3.96 -5.02
N LEU A 7 8.37 3.18 -3.96
CA LEU A 7 8.91 1.82 -4.02
C LEU A 7 7.85 0.82 -3.54
N GLY A 8 7.43 -0.07 -4.43
CA GLY A 8 6.56 -1.21 -4.15
C GLY A 8 6.46 -2.14 -5.38
N THR A 9 6.09 -3.41 -5.24
CA THR A 9 6.04 -4.23 -4.01
C THR A 9 7.46 -4.54 -3.50
N LEU A 10 7.65 -4.70 -2.18
CA LEU A 10 8.98 -4.90 -1.57
C LEU A 10 9.50 -6.35 -1.70
N GLY A 11 8.89 -7.17 -2.57
CA GLY A 11 9.17 -8.60 -2.68
C GLY A 11 10.63 -8.92 -3.05
N TYR A 12 11.24 -8.14 -3.95
CA TYR A 12 12.65 -8.33 -4.36
C TYR A 12 13.67 -7.91 -3.29
N ILE A 13 13.20 -7.21 -2.25
CA ILE A 13 14.02 -6.44 -1.30
C ILE A 13 14.17 -7.18 0.04
N ALA A 14 13.22 -8.04 0.38
CA ALA A 14 13.26 -8.88 1.57
C ALA A 14 14.48 -9.83 1.62
N GLU A 15 15.06 -10.16 0.46
CA GLU A 15 16.24 -11.04 0.36
C GLU A 15 17.58 -10.28 0.49
N PHE A 16 17.54 -8.95 0.50
CA PHE A 16 18.74 -8.12 0.61
C PHE A 16 19.21 -8.08 2.07
N THR A 17 20.36 -8.70 2.36
CA THR A 17 20.91 -8.84 3.72
C THR A 17 21.82 -7.69 4.15
N ASP A 18 21.86 -6.60 3.37
CA ASP A 18 22.69 -5.44 3.66
C ASP A 18 22.22 -4.75 4.97
N PRO A 19 23.11 -4.52 5.96
CA PRO A 19 22.76 -3.84 7.20
C PRO A 19 22.25 -2.40 6.97
N ASP A 20 22.67 -1.73 5.90
CA ASP A 20 22.31 -0.35 5.59
C ASP A 20 21.04 -0.25 4.72
N ARG A 21 20.37 -1.37 4.46
CA ARG A 21 19.20 -1.43 3.57
C ARG A 21 18.11 -0.43 3.98
N PHE A 22 17.84 -0.28 5.28
CA PHE A 22 16.81 0.63 5.79
C PHE A 22 17.07 2.10 5.39
N ASP A 23 18.32 2.54 5.42
CA ASP A 23 18.71 3.90 5.02
C ASP A 23 18.49 4.14 3.53
N VAL A 24 18.69 3.11 2.69
CA VAL A 24 18.39 3.19 1.26
C VAL A 24 16.89 3.40 1.04
N TYR A 25 16.04 2.71 1.79
CA TYR A 25 14.58 2.83 1.68
C TYR A 25 14.07 4.18 2.16
N CYS A 26 14.71 4.76 3.17
CA CYS A 26 14.41 6.10 3.65
C CYS A 26 14.71 7.21 2.63
N ARG A 27 15.34 6.90 1.48
CA ARG A 27 15.57 7.84 0.37
C ARG A 27 14.38 7.98 -0.58
N PHE A 28 13.41 7.08 -0.52
CA PHE A 28 12.16 7.14 -1.28
C PHE A 28 11.14 8.02 -0.56
N ASP A 29 10.15 8.53 -1.30
CA ASP A 29 9.08 9.37 -0.72
C ASP A 29 7.95 8.51 -0.14
N ALA A 30 7.70 7.34 -0.73
CA ALA A 30 6.67 6.40 -0.31
C ALA A 30 7.14 4.95 -0.42
N LEU A 31 6.86 4.15 0.62
CA LEU A 31 7.03 2.70 0.59
C LEU A 31 5.67 2.01 0.57
N VAL A 32 5.53 0.97 -0.25
CA VAL A 32 4.31 0.17 -0.32
C VAL A 32 4.65 -1.31 -0.29
N GLY A 33 4.03 -2.05 0.62
CA GLY A 33 4.33 -3.46 0.83
C GLY A 33 3.34 -4.10 1.79
N ASN A 34 3.55 -5.39 2.10
CA ASN A 34 2.75 -6.11 3.08
C ASN A 34 3.46 -6.19 4.45
N VAL A 35 2.72 -6.62 5.48
CA VAL A 35 3.26 -6.75 6.86
C VAL A 35 4.54 -7.59 6.92
N LYS A 36 4.63 -8.69 6.16
CA LYS A 36 5.82 -9.57 6.15
C LYS A 36 7.04 -8.86 5.55
N GLU A 37 6.86 -8.16 4.43
CA GLU A 37 7.93 -7.40 3.79
C GLU A 37 8.44 -6.27 4.68
N PHE A 38 7.52 -5.49 5.26
CA PHE A 38 7.89 -4.45 6.22
C PHE A 38 8.53 -5.02 7.48
N GLY A 39 8.07 -6.18 7.96
CA GLY A 39 8.67 -6.84 9.10
C GLY A 39 10.12 -7.26 8.87
N ILE A 40 10.42 -7.77 7.67
CA ILE A 40 11.81 -8.07 7.26
C ILE A 40 12.64 -6.78 7.17
N LEU A 41 12.06 -5.73 6.59
CA LEU A 41 12.71 -4.43 6.43
C LEU A 41 13.08 -3.79 7.77
N THR A 42 12.14 -3.75 8.72
CA THR A 42 12.33 -3.11 10.03
C THR A 42 12.96 -4.03 11.07
N GLY A 43 13.03 -5.34 10.81
CA GLY A 43 13.43 -6.34 11.80
C GLY A 43 12.38 -6.60 12.88
N ASN A 44 11.10 -6.27 12.63
CA ASN A 44 10.00 -6.44 13.59
C ASN A 44 8.93 -7.40 13.04
N LEU A 45 8.16 -8.03 13.93
CA LEU A 45 7.05 -8.92 13.53
C LEU A 45 5.67 -8.30 13.78
N GLU A 46 5.59 -7.42 14.77
CA GLU A 46 4.36 -6.76 15.19
C GLU A 46 4.14 -5.46 14.42
N LEU A 47 2.90 -5.24 13.95
CA LEU A 47 2.54 -4.08 13.15
C LEU A 47 2.89 -2.75 13.83
N GLU A 48 2.65 -2.64 15.14
CA GLU A 48 2.94 -1.40 15.89
C GLU A 48 4.44 -1.10 15.91
N ALA A 49 5.28 -2.11 16.19
CA ALA A 49 6.74 -1.95 16.17
C ALA A 49 7.28 -1.63 14.76
N ILE A 50 6.67 -2.22 13.72
CA ILE A 50 6.95 -1.87 12.32
C ILE A 50 6.66 -0.38 12.08
N ILE A 51 5.48 0.10 12.49
CA ILE A 51 5.04 1.49 12.29
C ILE A 51 5.95 2.46 13.04
N GLU A 52 6.31 2.16 14.28
CA GLU A 52 7.25 2.97 15.08
C GLU A 52 8.60 3.12 14.37
N THR A 53 9.19 2.00 13.94
CA THR A 53 10.48 2.00 13.22
C THR A 53 10.41 2.80 11.93
N LEU A 54 9.32 2.66 11.16
CA LEU A 54 9.11 3.43 9.94
C LEU A 54 9.02 4.93 10.24
N ARG A 55 8.31 5.33 11.29
CA ARG A 55 8.18 6.75 11.69
C ARG A 55 9.50 7.35 12.14
N ASP A 56 10.31 6.58 12.88
CA ASP A 56 11.66 6.99 13.25
C ASP A 56 12.52 7.18 12.00
N GLY A 57 12.45 6.24 11.04
CA GLY A 57 13.13 6.34 9.74
C GLY A 57 12.67 7.53 8.89
N MET A 58 11.45 8.05 9.08
CA MET A 58 10.99 9.27 8.42
C MET A 58 11.66 10.56 8.97
N VAL A 59 12.26 10.51 10.17
CA VAL A 59 12.89 11.69 10.76
C VAL A 59 14.20 12.00 10.05
N GLY A 60 14.27 13.16 9.39
CA GLY A 60 15.48 13.61 8.70
C GLY A 60 15.76 12.91 7.37
N SER A 61 14.82 12.09 6.87
CA SER A 61 14.92 11.40 5.58
C SER A 61 13.90 11.94 4.55
N ASN A 62 13.87 11.33 3.36
CA ASN A 62 12.90 11.68 2.33
C ASN A 62 11.57 10.94 2.49
N LEU A 63 11.53 9.89 3.33
CA LEU A 63 10.36 9.05 3.51
C LEU A 63 9.24 9.84 4.16
N ARG A 64 8.09 9.91 3.46
CA ARG A 64 6.90 10.63 3.94
C ARG A 64 5.73 9.69 4.21
N TYR A 65 5.66 8.59 3.47
CA TYR A 65 4.51 7.72 3.44
C TYR A 65 4.90 6.25 3.52
N ALA A 66 4.15 5.45 4.27
CA ALA A 66 4.17 4.01 4.12
C ALA A 66 2.74 3.45 4.06
N ALA A 67 2.46 2.63 3.06
CA ALA A 67 1.20 1.92 2.90
C ALA A 67 1.43 0.42 3.06
N ILE A 68 0.81 -0.16 4.09
CA ILE A 68 1.01 -1.52 4.55
C ILE A 68 -0.26 -2.32 4.26
N SER A 69 -0.20 -3.28 3.34
CA SER A 69 -1.25 -4.27 3.17
C SER A 69 -1.19 -5.30 4.31
N ARG A 70 -2.33 -5.47 4.99
CA ARG A 70 -2.56 -6.48 6.04
C ARG A 70 -3.38 -7.65 5.51
N GLY A 71 -3.44 -7.83 4.19
CA GLY A 71 -4.17 -8.91 3.53
C GLY A 71 -5.65 -8.93 3.93
N ARG A 72 -6.08 -10.04 4.56
CA ARG A 72 -7.46 -10.23 5.02
C ARG A 72 -7.91 -9.27 6.12
N ASP A 73 -6.98 -8.56 6.75
CA ASP A 73 -7.29 -7.59 7.81
C ASP A 73 -7.33 -6.15 7.28
N GLY A 74 -7.07 -5.96 5.98
CA GLY A 74 -7.21 -4.70 5.26
C GLY A 74 -5.87 -4.01 5.02
N GLY A 75 -5.81 -2.73 5.31
CA GLY A 75 -4.63 -1.91 5.03
C GLY A 75 -4.42 -0.83 6.07
N THR A 76 -3.19 -0.34 6.13
CA THR A 76 -2.77 0.77 6.99
C THR A 76 -1.96 1.75 6.16
N PHE A 77 -2.22 3.05 6.30
CA PHE A 77 -1.44 4.11 5.69
C PHE A 77 -0.91 5.01 6.80
N ILE A 78 0.39 5.29 6.81
CA ILE A 78 1.00 6.16 7.82
C ILE A 78 1.74 7.33 7.18
N THR A 79 1.70 8.45 7.90
CA THR A 79 2.74 9.47 7.83
C THR A 79 3.55 9.43 9.13
N ARG A 80 4.49 10.36 9.27
CA ARG A 80 5.21 10.56 10.54
C ARG A 80 4.26 10.78 11.72
N THR A 81 3.14 11.46 11.52
CA THR A 81 2.25 11.93 12.60
C THR A 81 0.84 11.35 12.54
N GLU A 82 0.43 10.85 11.38
CA GLU A 82 -0.94 10.37 11.15
C GLU A 82 -0.95 8.90 10.76
N ARG A 83 -2.11 8.28 10.93
CA ARG A 83 -2.37 6.88 10.59
C ARG A 83 -3.83 6.72 10.20
N TRP A 84 -4.07 5.95 9.15
CA TRP A 84 -5.38 5.47 8.75
C TRP A 84 -5.34 3.96 8.65
N ASP A 85 -6.33 3.28 9.25
CA ASP A 85 -6.54 1.85 9.11
C ASP A 85 -7.90 1.62 8.48
N LEU A 86 -7.94 0.75 7.48
CA LEU A 86 -9.19 0.30 6.87
C LEU A 86 -9.27 -1.22 6.95
N PRO A 87 -10.47 -1.79 7.21
CA PRO A 87 -10.68 -3.23 7.13
C PRO A 87 -10.51 -3.71 5.69
N ALA A 88 -10.40 -5.02 5.51
CA ALA A 88 -10.40 -5.62 4.18
C ALA A 88 -11.74 -5.40 3.48
N MET A 89 -11.66 -5.33 2.16
CA MET A 89 -12.85 -5.23 1.32
C MET A 89 -13.70 -6.50 1.42
N PRO A 90 -15.03 -6.40 1.50
CA PRO A 90 -15.91 -7.55 1.63
C PRO A 90 -16.04 -8.29 0.28
N VAL A 91 -15.06 -9.13 -0.04
CA VAL A 91 -14.94 -9.85 -1.31
C VAL A 91 -14.80 -11.34 -1.09
N VAL A 92 -15.29 -12.13 -2.06
CA VAL A 92 -15.00 -13.57 -2.12
C VAL A 92 -13.67 -13.76 -2.82
N VAL A 93 -12.68 -14.27 -2.09
CA VAL A 93 -11.33 -14.53 -2.60
C VAL A 93 -11.31 -15.83 -3.39
N VAL A 94 -10.83 -15.77 -4.63
CA VAL A 94 -10.62 -16.92 -5.52
C VAL A 94 -9.13 -17.19 -5.70
N ASP A 95 -8.34 -16.16 -6.01
CA ASP A 95 -6.90 -16.24 -6.25
C ASP A 95 -6.23 -14.96 -5.74
N PRO A 96 -5.36 -15.00 -4.72
CA PRO A 96 -4.71 -13.80 -4.18
C PRO A 96 -3.58 -13.25 -5.07
N THR A 97 -3.23 -13.94 -6.16
CA THR A 97 -2.14 -13.55 -7.06
C THR A 97 -2.38 -12.15 -7.64
N GLY A 98 -1.42 -11.25 -7.47
CA GLY A 98 -1.48 -9.86 -7.96
C GLY A 98 -2.20 -8.87 -7.03
N ALA A 99 -2.77 -9.31 -5.90
CA ALA A 99 -3.45 -8.42 -4.95
C ALA A 99 -2.53 -7.32 -4.39
N GLY A 100 -1.26 -7.67 -4.11
CA GLY A 100 -0.26 -6.70 -3.63
C GLY A 100 0.12 -5.65 -4.69
N ASP A 101 0.22 -6.07 -5.96
CA ASP A 101 0.51 -5.17 -7.08
C ASP A 101 -0.68 -4.24 -7.36
N ALA A 102 -1.91 -4.77 -7.30
CA ALA A 102 -3.14 -3.98 -7.43
C ALA A 102 -3.30 -2.98 -6.28
N PHE A 103 -2.99 -3.38 -5.04
CA PHE A 103 -2.93 -2.47 -3.90
C PHE A 103 -1.92 -1.36 -4.15
N THR A 104 -0.70 -1.72 -4.57
CA THR A 104 0.37 -0.76 -4.88
C THR A 104 -0.03 0.22 -5.98
N ALA A 105 -0.69 -0.27 -7.04
CA ALA A 105 -1.20 0.56 -8.12
C ALA A 105 -2.25 1.58 -7.61
N GLY A 106 -3.14 1.18 -6.70
CA GLY A 106 -4.12 2.08 -6.09
C GLY A 106 -3.48 3.16 -5.24
N ILE A 107 -2.46 2.81 -4.44
CA ILE A 107 -1.68 3.78 -3.67
C ILE A 107 -0.95 4.76 -4.59
N ALA A 108 -0.27 4.24 -5.63
CA ALA A 108 0.44 5.07 -6.59
C ALA A 108 -0.50 6.03 -7.33
N TRP A 109 -1.68 5.55 -7.74
CA TRP A 109 -2.71 6.38 -8.36
C TRP A 109 -3.19 7.50 -7.43
N GLY A 110 -3.59 7.16 -6.19
CA GLY A 110 -4.10 8.14 -5.25
C GLY A 110 -3.07 9.22 -4.89
N LEU A 111 -1.80 8.84 -4.73
CA LEU A 111 -0.71 9.79 -4.52
C LEU A 111 -0.45 10.67 -5.75
N ALA A 112 -0.49 10.10 -6.96
CA ALA A 112 -0.30 10.85 -8.20
C ALA A 112 -1.41 11.88 -8.42
N ARG A 113 -2.65 11.55 -8.05
CA ARG A 113 -3.83 12.43 -8.11
C ARG A 113 -4.01 13.33 -6.90
N ARG A 114 -3.16 13.20 -5.87
CA ARG A 114 -3.24 13.98 -4.62
C ARG A 114 -4.59 13.81 -3.92
N LEU A 115 -5.15 12.60 -3.99
CA LEU A 115 -6.33 12.26 -3.20
C LEU A 115 -5.99 12.39 -1.71
N PRO A 116 -6.99 12.64 -0.85
CA PRO A 116 -6.82 12.48 0.59
C PRO A 116 -6.19 11.11 0.91
N LEU A 117 -5.30 11.05 1.91
CA LEU A 117 -4.54 9.81 2.19
C LEU A 117 -5.47 8.64 2.58
N GLU A 118 -6.55 8.92 3.30
CA GLU A 118 -7.60 7.94 3.57
C GLU A 118 -8.26 7.41 2.29
N ARG A 119 -8.55 8.29 1.31
CA ARG A 119 -9.08 7.89 0.00
C ARG A 119 -8.06 7.10 -0.82
N THR A 120 -6.78 7.44 -0.70
CA THR A 120 -5.68 6.70 -1.33
C THR A 120 -5.61 5.28 -0.77
N LEU A 121 -5.68 5.11 0.56
CA LEU A 121 -5.73 3.80 1.19
C LEU A 121 -7.00 3.03 0.79
N LEU A 122 -8.15 3.69 0.74
CA LEU A 122 -9.42 3.09 0.32
C LEU A 122 -9.32 2.52 -1.10
N LEU A 123 -8.73 3.28 -2.03
CA LEU A 123 -8.49 2.82 -3.40
C LEU A 123 -7.53 1.64 -3.46
N GLY A 124 -6.42 1.69 -2.73
CA GLY A 124 -5.48 0.56 -2.61
C GLY A 124 -6.18 -0.70 -2.11
N ASN A 125 -6.94 -0.60 -1.02
CA ASN A 125 -7.72 -1.72 -0.48
C ASN A 125 -8.75 -2.25 -1.48
N ALA A 126 -9.45 -1.35 -2.18
CA ALA A 126 -10.44 -1.70 -3.20
C ALA A 126 -9.81 -2.52 -4.32
N LEU A 127 -8.75 -2.00 -4.95
CA LEU A 127 -8.05 -2.68 -6.05
C LEU A 127 -7.44 -4.01 -5.60
N GLY A 128 -6.78 -4.05 -4.45
CA GLY A 128 -6.20 -5.27 -3.90
C GLY A 128 -7.25 -6.35 -3.64
N GLY A 129 -8.39 -5.99 -3.04
CA GLY A 129 -9.48 -6.93 -2.79
C GLY A 129 -10.17 -7.38 -4.08
N LEU A 130 -10.47 -6.45 -4.99
CA LEU A 130 -11.09 -6.73 -6.30
C LEU A 130 -10.25 -7.69 -7.15
N ALA A 131 -8.93 -7.50 -7.17
CA ALA A 131 -8.00 -8.35 -7.91
C ALA A 131 -8.02 -9.82 -7.46
N THR A 132 -8.51 -10.10 -6.25
CA THR A 132 -8.52 -11.47 -5.71
C THR A 132 -9.70 -12.33 -6.21
N ARG A 133 -10.69 -11.73 -6.88
CA ARG A 133 -11.99 -12.36 -7.17
C ARG A 133 -11.99 -13.24 -8.43
N ARG A 134 -10.94 -13.16 -9.25
CA ARG A 134 -10.82 -13.88 -10.52
C ARG A 134 -9.44 -14.52 -10.57
N LEU A 135 -9.33 -15.63 -11.30
CA LEU A 135 -8.05 -16.29 -11.53
C LEU A 135 -7.11 -15.38 -12.32
N GLY A 136 -5.84 -15.29 -11.88
CA GLY A 136 -4.78 -14.57 -12.56
C GLY A 136 -4.78 -13.05 -12.33
N ALA A 137 -3.58 -12.47 -12.25
CA ALA A 137 -3.36 -11.07 -11.85
C ALA A 137 -3.84 -10.01 -12.88
N GLN A 138 -3.74 -10.28 -14.19
CA GLN A 138 -4.10 -9.31 -15.23
C GLN A 138 -5.60 -9.33 -15.55
N THR A 139 -6.18 -10.53 -15.57
CA THR A 139 -7.60 -10.78 -15.85
C THR A 139 -8.52 -10.35 -14.72
N SER A 140 -7.96 -10.03 -13.54
CA SER A 140 -8.71 -9.63 -12.35
C SER A 140 -8.73 -8.12 -12.09
N LEU A 141 -8.07 -7.31 -12.92
CA LEU A 141 -8.07 -5.85 -12.75
C LEU A 141 -9.51 -5.31 -12.85
N PRO A 142 -9.97 -4.55 -11.84
CA PRO A 142 -11.32 -4.04 -11.83
C PRO A 142 -11.48 -2.81 -12.71
N ASP A 143 -12.71 -2.56 -13.13
CA ASP A 143 -13.10 -1.27 -13.70
C ASP A 143 -13.53 -0.25 -12.62
N TRP A 144 -13.69 1.01 -13.02
CA TRP A 144 -14.10 2.07 -12.10
C TRP A 144 -15.50 1.88 -11.51
N SER A 145 -16.40 1.19 -12.23
CA SER A 145 -17.74 0.90 -11.74
C SER A 145 -17.71 -0.12 -10.59
N GLU A 146 -16.85 -1.13 -10.68
CA GLU A 146 -16.62 -2.10 -9.62
C GLU A 146 -15.97 -1.44 -8.38
N VAL A 147 -15.04 -0.50 -8.60
CA VAL A 147 -14.42 0.30 -7.52
C VAL A 147 -15.46 1.19 -6.85
N ALA A 148 -16.27 1.91 -7.62
CA ALA A 148 -17.32 2.78 -7.08
C ALA A 148 -18.35 1.97 -6.28
N ALA A 149 -18.76 0.81 -6.79
CA ALA A 149 -19.72 -0.06 -6.14
C ALA A 149 -19.21 -0.56 -4.77
N ILE A 150 -17.94 -0.96 -4.65
CA ILE A 150 -17.42 -1.47 -3.38
C ILE A 150 -17.01 -0.37 -2.38
N THR A 151 -16.55 0.78 -2.88
CA THR A 151 -16.11 1.89 -2.02
C THR A 151 -17.23 2.82 -1.61
N GLY A 152 -18.35 2.82 -2.34
CA GLY A 152 -19.43 3.80 -2.18
C GLY A 152 -19.06 5.21 -2.63
N VAL A 153 -17.97 5.37 -3.37
CA VAL A 153 -17.46 6.65 -3.88
C VAL A 153 -17.74 6.75 -5.38
N ALA A 154 -18.19 7.92 -5.85
CA ALA A 154 -18.53 8.10 -7.26
C ALA A 154 -17.33 7.92 -8.18
N GLU A 155 -17.54 7.36 -9.38
CA GLU A 155 -16.46 7.14 -10.37
C GLU A 155 -15.67 8.40 -10.71
N SER A 156 -16.33 9.56 -10.75
CA SER A 156 -15.72 10.84 -11.06
C SER A 156 -14.63 11.22 -10.06
N GLU A 157 -14.79 10.89 -8.78
CA GLU A 157 -13.83 11.23 -7.72
C GLU A 157 -12.50 10.46 -7.85
N TRP A 158 -12.49 9.33 -8.57
CA TRP A 158 -11.26 8.58 -8.83
C TRP A 158 -10.52 9.05 -10.09
N ARG A 159 -11.24 9.71 -10.99
CA ARG A 159 -10.76 10.09 -12.33
C ARG A 159 -10.27 11.53 -12.43
N GLU A 160 -10.51 12.37 -11.43
CA GLU A 160 -9.96 13.72 -11.29
C GLU A 160 -8.52 13.74 -10.76
#